data_AF-W2LIQ8-F1
#
_entry.id   AF-W2LIQ8-F1
#
_cell.length_a   1.000
_cell.length_b   1.000
_cell.length_c   1.000
_cell.angle_alpha   90.00
_cell.angle_beta   90.00
_cell.angle_gamma   90.00
#
_symmetry.space_group_name_H-M   'P 1'
#
loop_
_entity.id
_entity.type
_entity.pdbx_description
1 polymer ?
#
loop_
_entity_poly.entity_id
_entity_poly.type
_entity_poly.pdbx_seq_one_letter_code
_entity_poly.pdbx_strand_id
1 'polypeptide(L)'
;MLPWKKVPFYLLVQLLASYIAALVVYILYRPMLNIVDPERTSTNAIFATYPLANVGNFTCFLTEFFAAAVLVVGFLALQDQHNRPIGRQAVPAAIGVLVSAIAMAFGMNTGLAINAARDLGPRLLMWTVGFGSRVFSLNHYYFWIPLVAPILGGAVGGIAYEGMVGYHHPTRSHGPYPEFRY
;
A
#
# COMPACT_ATOMS: atom_id res chain seq x y z
N MET A 1 -0.91 -16.08 -12.68
CA MET A 1 -0.49 -15.83 -11.28
C MET A 1 1.02 -15.68 -11.21
N LEU A 2 1.55 -14.91 -10.24
CA LEU A 2 2.99 -14.65 -10.07
C LEU A 2 3.72 -15.88 -9.50
N PRO A 3 4.80 -16.39 -10.13
CA PRO A 3 5.59 -17.47 -9.54
C PRO A 3 6.22 -17.06 -8.20
N TRP A 4 6.09 -17.90 -7.17
CA TRP A 4 6.60 -17.62 -5.81
C TRP A 4 8.08 -17.29 -5.75
N LYS A 5 8.91 -17.88 -6.63
CA LYS A 5 10.33 -17.58 -6.75
C LYS A 5 10.62 -16.10 -7.09
N LYS A 6 9.68 -15.41 -7.73
CA LYS A 6 9.80 -13.97 -8.09
C LYS A 6 9.40 -13.05 -6.94
N VAL A 7 8.56 -13.50 -6.00
CA VAL A 7 8.04 -12.69 -4.89
C VAL A 7 9.15 -11.95 -4.11
N PRO A 8 10.22 -12.60 -3.61
CA PRO A 8 11.25 -11.88 -2.86
C PRO A 8 11.95 -10.79 -3.69
N PHE A 9 12.15 -11.02 -4.99
CA PHE A 9 12.74 -10.00 -5.87
C PHE A 9 11.82 -8.79 -6.04
N TYR A 10 10.51 -9.00 -6.21
CA TYR A 10 9.55 -7.90 -6.29
C TYR A 10 9.50 -7.10 -4.99
N LEU A 11 9.50 -7.76 -3.83
CA LEU A 11 9.53 -7.10 -2.53
C LEU A 11 10.78 -6.23 -2.36
N LEU A 12 11.95 -6.76 -2.70
CA LEU A 12 13.21 -6.03 -2.61
C LEU A 12 13.25 -4.82 -3.54
N VAL A 13 12.84 -5.00 -4.80
CA VAL A 13 12.84 -3.90 -5.78
C VAL A 13 11.85 -2.81 -5.39
N GLN A 14 10.64 -3.17 -4.93
CA GLN A 14 9.65 -2.19 -4.47
C GLN A 14 10.15 -1.41 -3.25
N LEU A 15 10.77 -2.10 -2.29
CA LEU A 15 11.34 -1.47 -1.10
C LEU A 15 12.46 -0.49 -1.46
N LEU A 16 13.39 -0.92 -2.31
CA LEU A 16 14.51 -0.09 -2.76
C LEU A 16 14.02 1.11 -3.58
N ALA A 17 13.08 0.90 -4.50
CA ALA A 17 12.49 1.98 -5.28
C ALA A 17 11.79 3.01 -4.39
N SER A 18 11.04 2.58 -3.37
CA SER A 18 10.38 3.48 -2.43
C SER A 18 11.37 4.25 -1.56
N TYR A 19 12.45 3.61 -1.11
CA TYR A 19 13.56 4.30 -0.43
C TYR A 19 14.20 5.37 -1.31
N ILE A 20 14.53 5.05 -2.56
CA ILE A 20 15.16 5.98 -3.51
C ILE A 20 14.21 7.15 -3.82
N ALA A 21 12.92 6.88 -4.02
CA ALA A 21 11.92 7.92 -4.22
C ALA A 21 11.86 8.88 -3.01
N ALA A 22 11.83 8.35 -1.79
CA ALA A 22 11.88 9.16 -0.58
C ALA A 22 13.17 9.97 -0.47
N LEU A 23 14.32 9.41 -0.87
CA LEU A 23 15.59 10.11 -0.92
C LEU A 23 15.57 11.28 -1.90
N VAL A 24 14.99 11.11 -3.09
CA VAL A 24 14.82 12.18 -4.08
C VAL A 24 13.96 13.31 -3.50
N VAL A 25 12.81 12.98 -2.89
CA VAL A 25 11.97 13.99 -2.22
C VAL A 25 12.74 14.69 -1.11
N TYR A 26 13.45 13.95 -0.26
CA TYR A 26 14.27 14.52 0.80
C TYR A 26 15.31 15.51 0.26
N ILE A 27 16.04 15.15 -0.81
CA ILE A 27 17.04 16.04 -1.42
C ILE A 27 16.39 17.33 -1.94
N LEU A 28 15.27 17.20 -2.65
CA LEU A 28 14.54 18.35 -3.22
C LEU A 28 14.07 19.33 -2.14
N TYR A 29 13.59 18.81 -1.01
CA TYR A 29 13.05 19.62 0.08
C TYR A 29 14.04 19.88 1.23
N ARG A 30 15.29 19.39 1.15
CA ARG A 30 16.26 19.45 2.25
C ARG A 30 16.49 20.85 2.81
N PRO A 31 16.67 21.92 1.99
CA PRO A 31 16.85 23.27 2.52
C PRO A 31 15.65 23.71 3.37
N MET A 32 14.43 23.42 2.91
CA MET A 32 13.22 23.77 3.64
C MET A 32 13.06 22.94 4.90
N LEU A 33 13.30 21.63 4.83
CA LEU A 33 13.28 20.73 5.99
C LEU A 33 14.26 21.19 7.08
N ASN A 34 15.44 21.71 6.71
CA ASN A 34 16.40 22.25 7.68
C ASN A 34 15.92 23.54 8.36
N ILE A 35 15.00 24.28 7.74
CA ILE A 35 14.42 25.50 8.32
C ILE A 35 13.23 25.14 9.22
N VAL A 36 12.30 24.31 8.74
CA VAL A 36 11.04 24.02 9.46
C VAL A 36 11.18 22.92 10.50
N ASP A 37 12.13 22.01 10.32
CA ASP A 37 12.33 20.85 11.20
C ASP A 37 13.82 20.49 11.28
N PRO A 38 14.67 21.40 11.81
CA PRO A 38 16.11 21.22 11.89
C PRO A 38 16.50 19.94 12.65
N GLU A 39 15.69 19.56 13.65
CA GLU A 39 15.91 18.37 14.49
C GLU A 39 15.22 17.10 13.95
N ARG A 40 14.50 17.19 12.82
CA ARG A 40 13.81 16.06 12.18
C ARG A 40 12.80 15.37 13.09
N THR A 41 12.08 16.17 13.85
CA THR A 41 11.15 15.70 14.86
C THR A 41 9.67 15.75 14.50
N SER A 42 9.31 16.49 13.44
CA SER A 42 7.91 16.84 13.15
C SER A 42 7.47 16.54 11.72
N THR A 43 8.42 16.37 10.79
CA THR A 43 8.14 16.19 9.34
C THR A 43 8.09 14.73 8.90
N ASN A 44 8.08 13.77 9.84
CA ASN A 44 8.09 12.34 9.55
C ASN A 44 6.88 11.88 8.71
N ALA A 45 5.72 12.52 8.87
CA ALA A 45 4.50 12.21 8.13
C ALA A 45 4.57 12.53 6.62
N ILE A 46 5.58 13.29 6.17
CA ILE A 46 5.82 13.52 4.73
C ILE A 46 6.24 12.21 4.04
N PHE A 47 6.99 11.36 4.75
CA PHE A 47 7.66 10.20 4.15
C PHE A 47 6.90 8.89 4.42
N ALA A 48 6.47 8.67 5.65
CA ALA A 48 5.75 7.46 6.06
C ALA A 48 4.45 7.81 6.78
N THR A 49 3.59 6.83 6.94
CA THR A 49 2.31 7.02 7.62
C THR A 49 2.47 6.99 9.13
N TYR A 50 1.67 7.79 9.83
CA TYR A 50 1.60 7.77 11.28
C TYR A 50 0.14 7.96 11.66
N PRO A 51 -0.36 7.23 12.68
CA PRO A 51 -1.75 7.31 13.04
C PRO A 51 -2.07 8.64 13.69
N LEU A 52 -3.33 9.05 13.55
CA LEU A 52 -3.85 10.22 14.25
C LEU A 52 -3.71 10.02 15.76
N ALA A 53 -3.51 11.12 16.49
CA ALA A 53 -3.40 11.08 17.94
C ALA A 53 -4.59 10.35 18.59
N ASN A 54 -4.31 9.53 19.60
CA ASN A 54 -5.28 8.72 20.35
C ASN A 54 -5.96 7.58 19.58
N VAL A 55 -5.60 7.30 18.32
CA VAL A 55 -6.06 6.10 17.62
C VAL A 55 -5.18 4.91 18.01
N GLY A 56 -5.80 3.91 18.63
CA GLY A 56 -5.09 2.70 19.07
C GLY A 56 -4.64 1.80 17.91
N ASN A 57 -3.58 1.01 18.16
CA ASN A 57 -3.01 0.07 17.18
C ASN A 57 -4.02 -0.94 16.62
N PHE A 58 -5.01 -1.36 17.42
CA PHE A 58 -6.06 -2.26 16.94
C PHE A 58 -6.91 -1.61 15.83
N THR A 59 -7.39 -0.39 16.06
CA THR A 59 -8.15 0.38 15.05
C THR A 59 -7.29 0.67 13.82
N CYS A 60 -6.01 0.98 14.03
CA CYS A 60 -5.06 1.17 12.93
C CYS A 60 -4.92 -0.08 12.06
N PHE A 61 -4.72 -1.25 12.71
CA PHE A 61 -4.63 -2.53 12.02
C PHE A 61 -5.89 -2.82 11.21
N LEU A 62 -7.08 -2.66 11.80
CA LEU A 62 -8.34 -2.87 11.09
C LEU A 62 -8.48 -1.91 9.91
N THR A 63 -8.13 -0.63 10.08
CA THR A 63 -8.20 0.37 8.99
C THR A 63 -7.34 -0.04 7.81
N GLU A 64 -6.06 -0.36 8.05
CA GLU A 64 -5.12 -0.77 7.00
C GLU A 64 -5.52 -2.10 6.35
N PHE A 65 -6.00 -3.06 7.16
CA PHE A 65 -6.47 -4.36 6.69
C PHE A 65 -7.68 -4.21 5.76
N PHE A 66 -8.73 -3.49 6.18
CA PHE A 66 -9.94 -3.32 5.38
C PHE A 66 -9.68 -2.49 4.13
N ALA A 67 -8.90 -1.41 4.24
CA ALA A 67 -8.56 -0.59 3.08
C ALA A 67 -7.77 -1.40 2.02
N ALA A 68 -6.81 -2.22 2.44
CA ALA A 68 -6.07 -3.09 1.53
C ALA A 68 -6.95 -4.20 0.93
N ALA A 69 -7.88 -4.77 1.70
CA ALA A 69 -8.84 -5.75 1.19
C ALA A 69 -9.72 -5.15 0.09
N VAL A 70 -10.29 -3.97 0.32
CA VAL A 70 -11.10 -3.24 -0.67
C VAL A 70 -10.27 -2.88 -1.90
N LEU A 71 -9.01 -2.45 -1.72
CA LEU A 71 -8.10 -2.19 -2.82
C LEU A 71 -7.90 -3.43 -3.70
N VAL A 72 -7.63 -4.59 -3.10
CA VAL A 72 -7.41 -5.82 -3.88
C VAL A 72 -8.68 -6.31 -4.56
N VAL A 73 -9.84 -6.26 -3.89
CA VAL A 73 -11.14 -6.57 -4.52
C VAL A 73 -11.38 -5.68 -5.74
N GLY A 74 -11.23 -4.36 -5.59
CA GLY A 74 -11.42 -3.41 -6.67
C GLY A 74 -10.39 -3.58 -7.79
N PHE A 75 -9.13 -3.81 -7.45
CA PHE A 75 -8.07 -4.06 -8.43
C PHE A 75 -8.36 -5.29 -9.29
N LEU A 76 -8.76 -6.40 -8.67
CA LEU A 76 -9.13 -7.62 -9.39
C LEU A 76 -10.38 -7.41 -10.24
N ALA A 77 -11.40 -6.74 -9.71
CA ALA A 77 -12.63 -6.43 -10.43
C ALA A 77 -12.40 -5.58 -11.69
N LEU A 78 -11.47 -4.62 -11.64
CA LEU A 78 -11.10 -3.77 -12.76
C LEU A 78 -10.24 -4.49 -13.82
N GLN A 79 -9.43 -5.47 -13.40
CA GLN A 79 -8.58 -6.26 -14.30
C GLN A 79 -9.35 -7.40 -14.98
N ASP A 80 -10.37 -7.95 -14.33
CA ASP A 80 -11.08 -9.13 -14.83
C ASP A 80 -11.89 -8.84 -16.09
N GLN A 81 -11.50 -9.49 -17.19
CA GLN A 81 -12.15 -9.37 -18.49
C GLN A 81 -13.44 -10.18 -18.60
N HIS A 82 -13.72 -11.08 -17.64
CA HIS A 82 -14.97 -11.85 -17.59
C HIS A 82 -16.09 -11.08 -16.85
N ASN A 83 -15.72 -10.05 -16.08
CA ASN A 83 -16.66 -9.05 -15.59
C ASN A 83 -17.04 -8.08 -16.73
N ARG A 84 -17.78 -7.00 -16.45
CA ARG A 84 -18.02 -5.92 -17.44
C ARG A 84 -16.71 -5.15 -17.71
N PRO A 85 -16.04 -5.32 -18.86
CA PRO A 85 -14.73 -4.74 -19.09
C PRO A 85 -14.86 -3.23 -19.36
N ILE A 86 -13.96 -2.44 -18.77
CA ILE A 86 -13.90 -0.98 -18.96
C ILE A 86 -12.90 -0.55 -20.05
N GLY A 87 -12.29 -1.52 -20.74
CA GLY A 87 -11.20 -1.30 -21.69
C GLY A 87 -9.83 -1.21 -21.00
N ARG A 88 -8.84 -1.94 -21.53
CA ARG A 88 -7.51 -2.10 -20.91
C ARG A 88 -6.79 -0.78 -20.64
N GLN A 89 -6.99 0.21 -21.51
CA GLN A 89 -6.36 1.53 -21.40
C GLN A 89 -6.93 2.36 -20.24
N ALA A 90 -8.17 2.11 -19.83
CA ALA A 90 -8.82 2.83 -18.74
C ALA A 90 -8.49 2.26 -17.35
N VAL A 91 -7.99 1.01 -17.27
CA VAL A 91 -7.70 0.33 -16.00
C VAL A 91 -6.75 1.12 -15.09
N PRO A 92 -5.62 1.67 -15.56
CA PRO A 92 -4.73 2.46 -14.69
C PRO A 92 -5.40 3.69 -14.07
N ALA A 93 -6.18 4.42 -14.87
CA ALA A 93 -6.92 5.59 -14.38
C ALA A 93 -7.99 5.20 -13.36
N ALA A 94 -8.72 4.11 -13.62
CA ALA A 94 -9.72 3.59 -12.69
C ALA A 94 -9.11 3.12 -11.36
N ILE A 95 -7.91 2.51 -11.39
CA ILE A 95 -7.16 2.17 -10.17
C ILE A 95 -6.77 3.44 -9.41
N GLY A 96 -6.35 4.51 -10.11
CA GLY A 96 -6.07 5.79 -9.48
C GLY A 96 -7.28 6.38 -8.75
N VAL A 97 -8.46 6.33 -9.38
CA VAL A 97 -9.73 6.75 -8.77
C VAL A 97 -10.07 5.87 -7.56
N LEU A 98 -9.91 4.55 -7.67
CA LEU A 98 -10.12 3.60 -6.58
C LEU A 98 -9.24 3.93 -5.36
N VAL A 99 -7.93 4.10 -5.57
CA VAL A 99 -7.00 4.45 -4.49
C VAL A 99 -7.36 5.80 -3.86
N SER A 100 -7.76 6.78 -4.67
CA SER A 100 -8.20 8.10 -4.19
C SER A 100 -9.46 8.00 -3.34
N ALA A 101 -10.45 7.20 -3.76
CA ALA A 101 -11.68 6.96 -3.01
C ALA A 101 -11.40 6.28 -1.66
N ILE A 102 -10.51 5.28 -1.64
CA ILE A 102 -10.09 4.61 -0.40
C ILE A 102 -9.37 5.60 0.53
N ALA A 103 -8.52 6.49 0.00
CA ALA A 103 -7.85 7.53 0.80
C ALA A 103 -8.84 8.48 1.46
N MET A 104 -9.85 8.94 0.72
CA MET A 104 -10.91 9.80 1.27
C MET A 104 -11.77 9.08 2.32
N ALA A 105 -12.02 7.77 2.14
CA ALA A 105 -12.87 7.00 3.05
C ALA A 105 -12.17 6.51 4.33
N PHE A 106 -10.90 6.09 4.22
CA PHE A 106 -10.18 5.39 5.31
C PHE A 106 -8.94 6.12 5.82
N GLY A 107 -8.53 7.23 5.20
CA GLY A 107 -7.25 7.88 5.50
C GLY A 107 -7.16 8.54 6.87
N MET A 108 -8.29 8.89 7.51
CA MET A 108 -8.29 9.69 8.74
C MET A 108 -7.55 9.02 9.92
N ASN A 109 -7.64 7.70 10.06
CA ASN A 109 -7.07 7.00 11.21
C ASN A 109 -5.55 6.83 11.10
N THR A 110 -5.05 6.49 9.92
CA THR A 110 -3.68 5.96 9.73
C THR A 110 -2.85 6.73 8.71
N GLY A 111 -3.44 7.64 7.93
CA GLY A 111 -2.78 8.26 6.77
C GLY A 111 -2.74 7.35 5.53
N LEU A 112 -3.41 6.19 5.59
CA LEU A 112 -3.54 5.20 4.52
C LEU A 112 -2.21 4.69 3.94
N ALA A 113 -1.61 3.71 4.60
CA ALA A 113 -0.40 3.08 4.10
C ALA A 113 -0.71 2.12 2.95
N ILE A 114 -1.60 1.14 3.15
CA ILE A 114 -2.10 0.09 2.24
C ILE A 114 -1.03 -0.69 1.46
N ASN A 115 0.25 -0.42 1.70
CA ASN A 115 1.39 -0.98 0.98
C ASN A 115 2.62 -0.92 1.88
N ALA A 116 3.19 -2.10 2.16
CA ALA A 116 4.34 -2.27 3.04
C ALA A 116 5.60 -1.54 2.52
N ALA A 117 5.89 -1.61 1.22
CA ALA A 117 7.06 -0.97 0.64
C ALA A 117 6.97 0.57 0.70
N ARG A 118 5.78 1.12 0.45
CA ARG A 118 5.45 2.56 0.51
C ARG A 118 5.59 3.16 1.91
N ASP A 119 5.64 2.33 2.95
CA ASP A 119 5.82 2.78 4.33
C ASP A 119 7.22 2.43 4.87
N LEU A 120 7.68 1.20 4.68
CA LEU A 120 8.97 0.73 5.20
C LEU A 120 10.16 1.40 4.50
N GLY A 121 10.12 1.56 3.18
CA GLY A 121 11.22 2.18 2.41
C GLY A 121 11.51 3.61 2.88
N PRO A 122 10.50 4.49 2.96
CA PRO A 122 10.67 5.84 3.48
C PRO A 122 11.05 5.90 4.97
N ARG A 123 10.62 4.93 5.81
CA ARG A 123 11.12 4.84 7.20
C ARG A 123 12.61 4.54 7.28
N LEU A 124 13.08 3.59 6.47
CA LEU A 124 14.51 3.28 6.37
C LEU A 124 15.29 4.51 5.90
N LEU A 125 14.75 5.28 4.95
CA LEU A 125 15.34 6.55 4.52
C LEU A 125 15.41 7.55 5.67
N MET A 126 14.29 7.79 6.37
CA MET A 126 14.28 8.72 7.50
C MET A 126 15.33 8.34 8.56
N TRP A 127 15.47 7.05 8.85
CA TRP A 127 16.49 6.54 9.77
C TRP A 127 17.93 6.88 9.32
N THR A 128 18.23 6.79 8.03
CA THR A 128 19.58 7.09 7.49
C THR A 128 19.87 8.59 7.36
N VAL A 129 18.86 9.45 7.22
CA VAL A 129 19.05 10.91 7.01
C VAL A 129 18.83 11.75 8.27
N GLY A 130 18.81 11.13 9.44
CA GLY A 130 18.90 11.84 10.73
C GLY A 130 17.60 11.99 11.51
N PHE A 131 16.49 11.34 11.13
CA PHE A 131 15.27 11.31 11.96
C PHE A 131 15.38 10.40 13.19
N GLY A 132 16.45 9.59 13.27
CA GLY A 132 16.72 8.67 14.36
C GLY A 132 15.87 7.39 14.32
N SER A 133 16.18 6.45 15.23
CA SER A 133 15.46 5.16 15.31
C SER A 133 14.00 5.30 15.75
N ARG A 134 13.62 6.46 16.28
CA ARG A 134 12.26 6.75 16.76
C ARG A 134 11.18 6.57 15.67
N VAL A 135 11.54 6.66 14.39
CA VAL A 135 10.62 6.39 13.27
C VAL A 135 9.99 4.98 13.29
N PHE A 136 10.59 4.06 14.05
CA PHE A 136 10.07 2.72 14.31
C PHE A 136 9.41 2.57 15.70
N SER A 137 9.62 3.48 16.65
CA SER A 137 9.03 3.39 18.00
C SER A 137 7.84 4.34 18.21
N LEU A 138 7.68 5.36 17.35
CA LEU A 138 6.56 6.30 17.39
C LEU A 138 5.20 5.59 17.37
N ASN A 139 4.22 6.18 18.05
CA ASN A 139 2.83 5.72 18.15
C ASN A 139 2.73 4.24 18.57
N HIS A 140 3.39 3.87 19.68
CA HIS A 140 3.40 2.50 20.20
C HIS A 140 3.86 1.47 19.16
N TYR A 141 4.99 1.75 18.51
CA TYR A 141 5.58 0.88 17.48
C TYR A 141 4.67 0.68 16.27
N TYR A 142 3.97 1.71 15.79
CA TYR A 142 3.02 1.59 14.68
C TYR A 142 3.60 0.99 13.38
N PHE A 143 4.92 1.11 13.15
CA PHE A 143 5.58 0.70 11.89
C PHE A 143 5.28 -0.73 11.41
N TRP A 144 5.00 -1.68 12.32
CA TRP A 144 4.71 -3.06 11.94
C TRP A 144 3.31 -3.21 11.33
N ILE A 145 2.39 -2.29 11.61
CA ILE A 145 1.01 -2.35 11.11
C ILE A 145 0.97 -2.19 9.59
N PRO A 146 1.53 -1.12 8.98
CA PRO A 146 1.66 -1.01 7.52
C PRO A 146 2.40 -2.16 6.85
N LEU A 147 3.26 -2.89 7.59
CA LEU A 147 3.99 -4.04 7.06
C LEU A 147 3.11 -5.29 6.99
N VAL A 148 2.25 -5.52 8.00
CA VAL A 148 1.50 -6.78 8.16
C VAL A 148 0.05 -6.65 7.72
N ALA A 149 -0.66 -5.60 8.16
CA ALA A 149 -2.10 -5.46 7.93
C ALA A 149 -2.46 -5.41 6.44
N PRO A 150 -1.75 -4.66 5.57
CA PRO A 150 -2.06 -4.65 4.15
C PRO A 150 -1.85 -5.99 3.44
N ILE A 151 -0.87 -6.78 3.87
CA ILE A 151 -0.60 -8.11 3.28
C ILE A 151 -1.77 -9.06 3.60
N LEU A 152 -2.19 -9.09 4.86
CA LEU A 152 -3.33 -9.91 5.30
C LEU A 152 -4.64 -9.42 4.67
N GLY A 153 -4.86 -8.11 4.65
CA GLY A 153 -6.01 -7.48 4.01
C GLY A 153 -6.08 -7.81 2.53
N GLY A 154 -4.98 -7.68 1.81
CA GLY A 154 -4.90 -8.02 0.39
C GLY A 154 -5.15 -9.50 0.12
N ALA A 155 -4.63 -10.41 0.94
CA ALA A 155 -4.92 -11.84 0.83
C ALA A 155 -6.42 -12.13 1.01
N VAL A 156 -7.05 -11.55 2.03
CA VAL A 156 -8.50 -11.70 2.28
C VAL A 156 -9.32 -11.07 1.17
N GLY A 157 -8.92 -9.90 0.65
CA GLY A 157 -9.58 -9.26 -0.50
C GLY A 157 -9.53 -10.12 -1.76
N GLY A 158 -8.40 -10.77 -2.03
CA GLY A 158 -8.28 -11.71 -3.14
C GLY A 158 -9.20 -12.93 -3.00
N ILE A 159 -9.24 -13.53 -1.81
CA ILE A 159 -10.13 -14.66 -1.50
C ILE A 159 -11.60 -14.23 -1.63
N ALA A 160 -11.97 -13.07 -1.11
CA ALA A 160 -13.33 -12.53 -1.19
C ALA A 160 -13.76 -12.29 -2.65
N TYR A 161 -12.87 -11.72 -3.47
CA TYR A 161 -13.17 -11.50 -4.89
C TYR A 161 -13.41 -12.81 -5.64
N GLU A 162 -12.50 -13.79 -5.50
CA GLU A 162 -12.65 -15.10 -6.15
C GLU A 162 -13.92 -15.82 -5.67
N GLY A 163 -14.17 -15.81 -4.35
CA GLY A 163 -15.34 -16.41 -3.71
C GLY A 163 -16.67 -15.82 -4.18
N MET A 164 -16.77 -14.48 -4.21
CA MET A 164 -18.04 -13.78 -4.43
C MET A 164 -18.30 -13.41 -5.89
N VAL A 165 -17.26 -13.22 -6.69
CA VAL A 165 -17.37 -12.78 -8.09
C VAL A 165 -16.76 -13.82 -9.02
N GLY A 166 -15.49 -14.15 -8.80
CA GLY A 166 -14.70 -14.99 -9.71
C GLY A 166 -15.37 -16.34 -10.01
N TYR A 167 -15.85 -17.05 -8.99
CA TYR A 167 -16.50 -18.36 -9.17
C TYR A 167 -17.90 -18.30 -9.80
N HIS A 168 -18.50 -17.12 -9.91
CA HIS A 168 -19.85 -16.93 -10.46
C HIS A 168 -19.84 -16.57 -11.96
N HIS A 169 -18.67 -16.50 -12.60
CA HIS A 169 -18.56 -16.23 -14.03
C HIS A 169 -19.08 -17.41 -14.87
N PRO A 170 -19.95 -17.18 -15.88
CA PRO A 170 -20.59 -18.25 -16.67
C PRO A 170 -19.60 -19.18 -17.40
N THR A 171 -18.42 -18.67 -17.76
CA THR A 171 -17.44 -19.34 -18.64
C THR A 171 -16.28 -20.01 -17.91
N ARG A 172 -16.22 -19.96 -16.57
CA ARG A 172 -15.14 -20.61 -15.81
C ARG A 172 -15.28 -22.12 -15.67
N SER A 173 -16.33 -22.74 -16.21
CA SER A 173 -16.57 -24.18 -16.02
C SER A 173 -15.64 -25.10 -16.82
N HIS A 174 -14.85 -24.62 -17.80
CA HIS A 174 -14.01 -25.52 -18.61
C HIS A 174 -12.65 -24.88 -18.98
N GLY A 175 -11.61 -25.21 -18.21
CA GLY A 175 -10.21 -25.03 -18.64
C GLY A 175 -9.34 -24.13 -17.76
N PRO A 176 -8.01 -24.34 -17.75
CA PRO A 176 -7.10 -23.50 -16.98
C PRO A 176 -7.16 -22.04 -17.45
N TYR A 177 -6.89 -21.12 -16.52
CA TYR A 177 -6.88 -19.67 -16.76
C TYR A 177 -6.29 -19.34 -18.14
N PRO A 178 -6.97 -18.53 -18.98
CA PRO A 178 -6.34 -18.04 -20.20
C PRO A 178 -5.09 -17.29 -19.76
N GLU A 179 -3.94 -17.84 -20.15
CA GLU A 179 -2.64 -17.26 -19.89
C GLU A 179 -2.69 -15.79 -20.30
N PHE A 180 -2.34 -14.89 -19.39
CA PHE A 180 -1.95 -13.54 -19.76
C PHE A 180 -0.69 -13.69 -20.62
N ARG A 181 -0.87 -13.91 -21.92
CA ARG A 181 0.19 -13.78 -22.92
C ARG A 181 0.53 -12.29 -22.96
N TYR A 182 1.65 -11.99 -22.31
CA TYR A 182 2.41 -10.76 -22.55
C TYR A 182 3.04 -10.85 -23.94
#